data_AF-A0AAP8N7M2-F1
#
_entry.id   AF-A0AAP8N7M2-F1
#
_cell.length_a   1.000
_cell.length_b   1.000
_cell.length_c   1.000
_cell.angle_alpha   90.00
_cell.angle_beta   90.00
_cell.angle_gamma   90.00
#
_symmetry.space_group_name_H-M   'P 1'
#
loop_
_entity.id
_entity.type
_entity.pdbx_description
1 polymer ?
#
loop_
_entity_poly.entity_id
_entity_poly.type
_entity_poly.pdbx_seq_one_letter_code
_entity_poly.pdbx_strand_id
1 'polypeptide(L)'
;TSVHCSKPHQMTAWQRFTDNGPLAFLPLERDGQQDWCSIVWSTTPSEAERLMALDDESFCKELERAFEGCLGTVLSADPRLCVPLRQRHAKRYVAEGLALIGDAAHTIHPLAGQGV
;
A
#
# COMPACT_ATOMS: atom_id res chain seq x y z
N THR A 1 -3.77 5.50 -1.38
CA THR A 1 -5.25 5.54 -1.27
C THR A 1 -5.61 5.50 0.18
N SER A 2 -6.51 6.38 0.66
CA SER A 2 -6.98 6.35 2.05
C SER A 2 -8.34 5.65 2.13
N VAL A 3 -8.61 4.94 3.22
CA VAL A 3 -9.84 4.17 3.43
C VAL A 3 -10.41 4.40 4.82
N HIS A 4 -11.73 4.40 4.94
CA HIS A 4 -12.47 4.51 6.20
C HIS A 4 -12.96 3.12 6.62
N CYS A 5 -12.61 2.70 7.83
CA CYS A 5 -12.98 1.41 8.39
C CYS A 5 -14.04 1.57 9.49
N SER A 6 -14.77 0.49 9.79
CA SER A 6 -15.77 0.49 10.88
C SER A 6 -15.16 0.43 12.29
N LYS A 7 -13.89 0.04 12.43
CA LYS A 7 -13.17 -0.04 13.71
C LYS A 7 -11.89 0.81 13.67
N PRO A 8 -11.45 1.33 14.83
CA PRO A 8 -10.24 2.12 14.89
C PRO A 8 -8.99 1.27 14.60
N HIS A 9 -7.98 1.87 13.99
CA HIS A 9 -6.69 1.24 13.65
C HIS A 9 -5.81 0.97 14.88
N GLN A 10 -6.21 1.42 16.08
CA GLN A 10 -5.51 1.19 17.35
C GLN A 10 -4.04 1.62 17.32
N MET A 11 -3.74 2.72 16.64
CA MET A 11 -2.37 3.21 16.41
C MET A 11 -1.40 2.14 15.86
N THR A 12 -1.92 1.14 15.13
CA THR A 12 -1.15 -0.02 14.68
C THR A 12 -1.06 -0.07 13.16
N ALA A 13 0.16 -0.17 12.64
CA ALA A 13 0.40 -0.50 11.24
C ALA A 13 0.23 -2.00 11.04
N TRP A 14 -0.71 -2.39 10.19
CA TRP A 14 -1.00 -3.77 9.88
C TRP A 14 -0.43 -4.13 8.52
N GLN A 15 0.15 -5.32 8.40
CA GLN A 15 0.61 -5.85 7.12
C GLN A 15 0.27 -7.33 7.02
N ARG A 16 -0.48 -7.67 5.98
CA ARG A 16 -0.80 -9.05 5.62
C ARG A 16 -0.02 -9.44 4.37
N PHE A 17 0.61 -10.60 4.41
CA PHE A 17 1.27 -11.20 3.25
C PHE A 17 0.32 -12.21 2.62
N THR A 18 0.15 -12.10 1.30
CA THR A 18 -0.72 -12.98 0.51
C THR A 18 0.08 -13.55 -0.65
N ASP A 19 -0.43 -14.60 -1.29
CA ASP A 19 0.19 -15.21 -2.48
C ASP A 19 0.36 -14.19 -3.63
N ASN A 20 -0.53 -13.20 -3.70
CA ASN A 20 -0.50 -12.17 -4.73
C ASN A 20 0.38 -10.96 -4.36
N GLY A 21 0.85 -10.89 -3.11
CA GLY A 21 1.66 -9.78 -2.60
C GLY A 21 1.16 -9.21 -1.28
N PRO A 22 1.92 -8.29 -0.66
CA PRO A 22 1.56 -7.70 0.63
C PRO A 22 0.47 -6.63 0.51
N LEU A 23 -0.38 -6.58 1.52
CA LEU A 23 -1.37 -5.53 1.77
C LEU A 23 -1.12 -4.90 3.14
N ALA A 24 -0.89 -3.59 3.16
CA ALA A 24 -0.65 -2.83 4.39
C ALA A 24 -1.74 -1.78 4.62
N PHE A 25 -2.10 -1.61 5.91
CA PHE A 25 -2.96 -0.56 6.44
C PHE A 25 -2.13 0.27 7.43
N LEU A 26 -1.90 1.53 7.09
CA LEU A 26 -1.12 2.48 7.89
C LEU A 26 -2.08 3.44 8.60
N PRO A 27 -1.98 3.60 9.94
CA PRO A 27 -2.76 4.56 10.71
C PRO A 27 -2.80 5.95 10.09
N LEU A 28 -4.00 6.50 9.92
CA LEU A 28 -4.21 7.90 9.59
C LEU A 28 -5.20 8.51 10.58
N GLU A 29 -4.84 9.67 11.12
CA GLU A 29 -5.78 10.48 11.88
C GLU A 29 -6.40 11.54 10.95
N ARG A 30 -7.73 11.57 10.90
CA ARG A 30 -8.49 12.53 10.09
C ARG A 30 -9.58 13.14 10.94
N ASP A 31 -9.53 14.45 11.15
CA ASP A 31 -10.51 15.19 11.96
C ASP A 31 -10.71 14.59 13.37
N GLY A 32 -9.62 14.07 13.97
CA GLY A 32 -9.64 13.40 15.29
C GLY A 32 -10.19 11.97 15.28
N GLN A 33 -10.53 11.42 14.11
CA GLN A 33 -10.97 10.04 13.95
C GLN A 33 -9.79 9.10 13.71
N GLN A 34 -9.82 7.93 14.34
CA GLN A 34 -8.77 6.90 14.29
C GLN A 34 -9.21 5.65 13.53
N ASP A 35 -10.18 5.80 12.64
CA ASP A 35 -10.75 4.73 11.82
C ASP A 35 -10.37 4.89 10.33
N TRP A 36 -9.45 5.81 10.04
CA TRP A 36 -8.87 6.00 8.71
C TRP A 36 -7.52 5.31 8.59
N CYS A 37 -7.27 4.74 7.41
CA CYS A 37 -5.99 4.11 7.09
C CYS A 37 -5.51 4.51 5.69
N SER A 38 -4.21 4.71 5.52
CA SER A 38 -3.57 4.72 4.19
C SER A 38 -3.25 3.28 3.81
N ILE A 39 -3.64 2.85 2.62
CA ILE A 39 -3.33 1.51 2.14
C ILE A 39 -2.20 1.49 1.13
N VAL A 40 -1.41 0.42 1.20
CA VAL A 40 -0.47 0.01 0.16
C VAL A 40 -0.76 -1.44 -0.18
N TRP A 41 -1.32 -1.68 -1.37
CA TRP A 41 -1.63 -3.02 -1.85
C TRP A 41 -0.72 -3.35 -3.03
N SER A 42 0.31 -4.15 -2.77
CA SER A 42 1.19 -4.65 -3.82
C SER A 42 0.62 -5.95 -4.37
N THR A 43 0.40 -5.99 -5.67
CA THR A 43 -0.14 -7.18 -6.34
C THR A 43 0.41 -7.32 -7.76
N THR A 44 0.03 -8.38 -8.46
CA THR A 44 0.40 -8.58 -9.88
C THR A 44 -0.22 -7.49 -10.76
N PRO A 45 0.39 -7.13 -11.90
CA PRO A 45 -0.17 -6.09 -12.79
C PRO A 45 -1.61 -6.35 -13.22
N SER A 46 -1.94 -7.60 -13.57
CA SER A 46 -3.30 -7.99 -13.96
C SER A 46 -4.31 -7.84 -12.82
N GLU A 47 -3.89 -8.13 -11.59
CA GLU A 47 -4.76 -7.99 -10.43
C GLU A 47 -4.93 -6.52 -10.03
N ALA A 48 -3.89 -5.70 -10.15
CA ALA A 48 -3.98 -4.27 -9.96
C ALA A 48 -4.95 -3.62 -10.97
N GLU A 49 -4.86 -4.00 -12.24
CA GLU A 49 -5.80 -3.55 -13.28
C GLU A 49 -7.25 -3.94 -12.95
N ARG A 50 -7.48 -5.20 -12.52
CA ARG A 50 -8.79 -5.66 -12.06
C ARG A 50 -9.32 -4.82 -10.91
N LEU A 51 -8.53 -4.60 -9.86
CA LEU A 51 -8.90 -3.84 -8.67
C LEU A 51 -9.19 -2.36 -8.98
N MET A 52 -8.45 -1.77 -9.91
CA MET A 52 -8.66 -0.39 -10.36
C MET A 52 -9.92 -0.23 -11.22
N ALA A 53 -10.38 -1.30 -11.90
CA ALA A 53 -11.58 -1.30 -12.72
C ALA A 53 -12.89 -1.50 -11.94
N LEU A 54 -12.81 -1.94 -10.67
CA LEU A 54 -13.99 -2.10 -9.82
C LEU A 54 -14.66 -0.77 -9.49
N ASP A 55 -15.96 -0.79 -9.22
CA ASP A 55 -16.60 0.32 -8.49
C ASP A 55 -16.11 0.37 -7.03
N ASP A 56 -16.40 1.46 -6.34
CA ASP A 56 -15.89 1.69 -4.98
C ASP A 56 -16.45 0.69 -3.96
N GLU A 57 -17.71 0.28 -4.12
CA GLU A 57 -18.35 -0.69 -3.21
C GLU A 57 -17.69 -2.08 -3.34
N SER A 58 -17.50 -2.54 -4.57
CA SER A 58 -16.85 -3.81 -4.87
C SER A 58 -15.39 -3.79 -4.46
N PHE A 59 -14.70 -2.67 -4.65
CA PHE A 59 -13.32 -2.49 -4.17
C PHE A 59 -13.24 -2.59 -2.65
N CYS A 60 -14.13 -1.92 -1.90
CA CYS A 60 -14.14 -1.99 -0.44
C CYS A 60 -14.37 -3.42 0.08
N LYS A 61 -15.29 -4.17 -0.55
CA LYS A 61 -15.54 -5.58 -0.22
C LYS A 61 -14.32 -6.47 -0.48
N GLU A 62 -13.65 -6.29 -1.63
CA GLU A 62 -12.43 -7.03 -1.96
C GLU A 62 -11.28 -6.68 -1.02
N LEU A 63 -11.14 -5.41 -0.65
CA LEU A 63 -10.15 -4.94 0.30
C LEU A 63 -10.39 -5.51 1.71
N GLU A 64 -11.62 -5.48 2.19
CA GLU A 64 -12.01 -6.09 3.47
C GLU A 64 -11.69 -7.59 3.49
N ARG A 65 -12.06 -8.31 2.44
CA ARG A 65 -11.77 -9.73 2.29
C ARG A 65 -10.27 -10.01 2.26
N ALA A 66 -9.52 -9.22 1.50
CA ALA A 66 -8.07 -9.32 1.42
C ALA A 66 -7.37 -8.97 2.74
N PHE A 67 -8.01 -8.20 3.62
CA PHE A 67 -7.51 -7.84 4.93
C PHE A 67 -8.13 -8.67 6.08
N GLU A 68 -8.94 -9.68 5.75
CA GLU A 68 -9.61 -10.59 6.68
C GLU A 68 -10.47 -9.89 7.75
N GLY A 69 -11.00 -8.70 7.43
CA GLY A 69 -11.87 -7.94 8.33
C GLY A 69 -11.22 -7.53 9.66
N CYS A 70 -9.88 -7.42 9.72
CA CYS A 70 -9.14 -7.10 10.95
C CYS A 70 -9.60 -5.77 11.58
N LEU A 71 -9.89 -4.76 10.76
CA LEU A 71 -10.47 -3.46 11.16
C LEU A 71 -11.99 -3.36 10.86
N GLY A 72 -12.66 -4.52 10.79
CA GLY A 72 -14.06 -4.63 10.40
C GLY A 72 -14.31 -4.25 8.94
N THR A 73 -15.50 -3.74 8.65
CA THR A 73 -15.93 -3.37 7.32
C THR A 73 -15.19 -2.14 6.81
N VAL A 74 -14.78 -2.17 5.53
CA VAL A 74 -14.28 -0.98 4.82
C VAL A 74 -15.50 -0.22 4.28
N LEU A 75 -15.73 0.98 4.81
CA LEU A 75 -16.93 1.78 4.57
C LEU A 75 -16.80 2.65 3.31
N SER A 76 -15.60 3.20 3.07
CA SER A 76 -15.33 4.02 1.89
C SER A 76 -13.83 4.06 1.57
N ALA A 77 -13.52 4.45 0.34
CA ALA A 77 -12.16 4.69 -0.12
C ALA A 77 -12.10 6.02 -0.88
N ASP A 78 -11.04 6.79 -0.65
CA ASP A 78 -10.67 7.95 -1.46
C ASP A 78 -10.23 7.50 -2.87
N PRO A 79 -10.11 8.41 -3.86
CA PRO A 79 -9.68 8.07 -5.21
C PRO A 79 -8.43 7.18 -5.24
N ARG A 80 -8.57 6.07 -5.96
CA ARG A 80 -7.54 5.03 -6.06
C ARG A 80 -6.42 5.49 -6.99
N LEU A 81 -5.19 5.17 -6.60
CA LEU A 81 -3.99 5.39 -7.40
C LEU A 81 -3.26 4.06 -7.57
N CYS A 82 -2.80 3.79 -8.78
CA CYS A 82 -1.98 2.62 -9.10
C CYS A 82 -0.65 3.08 -9.71
N VAL A 83 0.45 2.64 -9.11
CA VAL A 83 1.81 2.94 -9.56
C VAL A 83 2.59 1.65 -9.77
N PRO A 84 3.26 1.45 -10.91
CA PRO A 84 4.02 0.23 -11.15
C PRO A 84 5.27 0.20 -10.27
N LEU A 85 5.41 -0.84 -9.43
CA LEU A 85 6.62 -1.06 -8.67
C LEU A 85 7.73 -1.51 -9.61
N ARG A 86 8.72 -0.64 -9.84
CA ARG A 86 9.90 -0.96 -10.65
C ARG A 86 11.05 -1.26 -9.72
N GLN A 87 11.47 -2.52 -9.67
CA GLN A 87 12.75 -2.87 -9.06
C GLN A 87 13.87 -2.30 -9.94
N ARG A 88 14.59 -1.30 -9.47
CA ARG A 88 15.80 -0.78 -10.13
C ARG A 88 16.99 -1.12 -9.25
N HIS A 89 17.90 -1.92 -9.79
CA HIS A 89 19.18 -2.24 -9.17
C HIS A 89 20.27 -1.65 -10.05
N ALA A 90 21.06 -0.72 -9.52
CA ALA A 90 22.21 -0.19 -10.24
C ALA A 90 23.29 -1.29 -10.33
N LYS A 91 23.80 -1.62 -11.52
CA LYS A 91 24.86 -2.64 -11.65
C LYS A 91 26.23 -2.17 -11.12
N ARG A 92 26.40 -0.86 -10.89
CA ARG A 92 27.60 -0.24 -10.31
C ARG A 92 27.19 0.85 -9.32
N TYR A 93 27.72 0.76 -8.11
CA TYR A 93 27.40 1.63 -6.98
C TYR A 93 28.41 2.77 -6.79
N VAL A 94 29.63 2.57 -7.31
CA VAL A 94 30.74 3.52 -7.18
C VAL A 94 31.51 3.61 -8.49
N ALA A 95 31.97 4.82 -8.79
CA ALA A 95 32.98 5.15 -9.80
C ALA A 95 33.92 6.20 -9.20
N GLU A 96 35.07 6.46 -9.82
CA GLU A 96 35.99 7.47 -9.33
C GLU A 96 35.29 8.85 -9.29
N GLY A 97 35.21 9.45 -8.10
CA GLY A 97 34.50 10.72 -7.87
C GLY A 97 32.97 10.63 -7.78
N LEU A 98 32.36 9.43 -7.82
CA LEU A 98 30.90 9.26 -7.78
C LEU A 98 30.49 8.06 -6.92
N ALA A 99 29.59 8.29 -5.97
CA ALA A 99 28.91 7.24 -5.22
C ALA A 99 27.39 7.42 -5.34
N LEU A 100 26.67 6.33 -5.58
CA LEU A 100 25.20 6.30 -5.53
C LEU A 100 24.77 5.90 -4.11
N ILE A 101 23.90 6.70 -3.49
CA ILE A 101 23.41 6.50 -2.11
C ILE A 101 21.88 6.57 -2.12
N GLY A 102 21.22 5.79 -1.24
CA GLY A 102 19.76 5.80 -1.08
C GLY A 102 19.02 5.26 -2.32
N ASP A 103 17.91 5.91 -2.69
CA ASP A 103 17.06 5.57 -3.84
C ASP A 103 17.79 5.53 -5.19
N ALA A 104 18.96 6.16 -5.30
CA ALA A 104 19.82 6.11 -6.48
C ALA A 104 20.55 4.77 -6.65
N ALA A 105 20.64 3.98 -5.58
CA ALA A 105 21.41 2.74 -5.48
C ALA A 105 20.51 1.49 -5.39
N HIS A 106 19.36 1.62 -4.72
CA HIS A 106 18.33 0.59 -4.63
C HIS A 106 16.95 1.21 -4.84
N THR A 107 16.15 0.68 -5.75
CA THR A 107 14.72 1.00 -5.78
C THR A 107 13.97 -0.32 -5.70
N ILE A 108 13.47 -0.69 -4.53
CA ILE A 108 12.22 -1.42 -4.43
C ILE A 108 11.22 -0.35 -4.04
N HIS A 109 10.41 0.10 -4.99
CA HIS A 109 9.28 1.00 -4.72
C HIS A 109 8.44 0.34 -3.59
N PRO A 110 8.06 1.07 -2.52
CA PRO A 110 8.14 0.55 -1.17
C PRO A 110 7.14 -0.57 -0.93
N LEU A 111 7.63 -1.66 -0.33
CA LEU A 111 6.79 -2.52 0.49
C LEU A 111 6.32 -1.65 1.68
N ALA A 112 5.06 -1.24 1.67
CA ALA A 112 4.38 -0.62 2.80
C ALA A 112 5.02 0.67 3.38
N GLY A 113 5.35 1.64 2.53
CA GLY A 113 5.72 2.98 2.99
C GLY A 113 7.11 3.10 3.63
N GLN A 114 7.96 2.08 3.54
CA GLN A 114 9.39 2.20 3.85
C GLN A 114 10.20 2.42 2.57
N GLY A 115 10.21 3.66 2.10
CA GLY A 115 11.19 4.17 1.15
C GLY A 115 11.59 5.55 1.65
N VAL A 116 12.79 5.65 2.24
CA VAL A 116 13.39 6.91 2.69
C VAL A 116 14.64 7.16 1.87
#